data_AF-A0A1G6QZW2-F1
#
_entry.id   AF-A0A1G6QZW2-F1
#
_cell.length_a   1.000
_cell.length_b   1.000
_cell.length_c   1.000
_cell.angle_alpha   90.00
_cell.angle_beta   90.00
_cell.angle_gamma   90.00
#
_symmetry.space_group_name_H-M   'P 1'
#
loop_
_entity.id
_entity.type
_entity.pdbx_description
1 polymer ?
#
loop_
_entity_poly.entity_id
_entity_poly.type
_entity_poly.pdbx_seq_one_letter_code
_entity_poly.pdbx_strand_id
1 'polypeptide(L)'
;MNRLFLTGSGIAISALLVLTTPASAEGKADRARAAIAAASAKVDAANKVGATGEVPHLQAQAAAALRTAQEDLSRGDKEQAIADANHASELADTAIGTTQKRRAEDHANVVNAAVSAQQDAAAANARADSAQQAAAAAAADAATARATPPVVVAQAAPLPPTTTVTTETTKQATSAPTTTVHRVVHHHRARSHAVTERTKTTVTTTPN
;
A
#
# COMPACT_ATOMS: atom_id res chain seq x y z
N MET A 1 -31.71 16.52 37.14
CA MET A 1 -30.96 17.78 36.99
C MET A 1 -30.46 17.86 35.55
N ASN A 2 -31.13 18.67 34.73
CA ASN A 2 -30.81 18.87 33.31
C ASN A 2 -29.51 19.67 33.16
N ARG A 3 -28.66 19.26 32.22
CA ARG A 3 -27.70 20.17 31.59
C ARG A 3 -27.86 20.10 30.07
N LEU A 4 -28.48 21.18 29.62
CA LEU A 4 -28.81 21.63 28.28
C LEU A 4 -27.79 22.71 27.93
N PHE A 5 -26.91 22.49 26.95
CA PHE A 5 -26.06 23.45 26.21
C PHE A 5 -25.41 22.61 25.08
N LEU A 6 -25.20 23.02 23.82
CA LEU A 6 -25.10 24.34 23.22
C LEU A 6 -25.16 24.16 21.67
N THR A 7 -26.02 24.93 21.03
CA THR A 7 -25.92 25.51 19.67
C THR A 7 -25.02 24.83 18.62
N GLY A 8 -25.62 24.11 17.68
CA GLY A 8 -25.04 23.86 16.35
C GLY A 8 -25.61 24.87 15.35
N SER A 9 -24.77 25.79 14.88
CA SER A 9 -25.10 26.77 13.84
C SER A 9 -25.57 26.08 12.56
N GLY A 10 -26.86 26.11 12.30
CA GLY A 10 -27.44 25.74 11.01
C GLY A 10 -27.05 26.79 9.97
N ILE A 11 -26.15 26.42 9.05
CA ILE A 11 -25.92 27.19 7.83
C ILE A 11 -27.16 26.98 6.95
N ALA A 12 -28.07 27.95 6.99
CA ALA A 12 -29.17 28.05 6.04
C ALA A 12 -28.58 28.32 4.66
N ILE A 13 -28.50 27.30 3.82
CA ILE A 13 -28.18 27.43 2.40
C ILE A 13 -29.34 28.19 1.76
N SER A 14 -29.17 29.48 1.56
CA SER A 14 -30.10 30.31 0.79
C SER A 14 -30.20 29.75 -0.62
N ALA A 15 -31.38 29.25 -0.99
CA ALA A 15 -31.74 28.93 -2.36
C ALA A 15 -31.67 30.21 -3.19
N LEU A 16 -30.59 30.37 -3.95
CA LEU A 16 -30.43 31.43 -4.94
C LEU A 16 -31.40 31.13 -6.09
N LEU A 17 -32.56 31.79 -6.09
CA LEU A 17 -33.54 31.74 -7.17
C LEU A 17 -32.89 32.20 -8.49
N VAL A 18 -32.76 31.26 -9.42
CA VAL A 18 -32.39 31.49 -10.81
C VAL A 18 -33.47 32.35 -11.47
N LEU A 19 -33.17 33.62 -11.69
CA LEU A 19 -33.96 34.52 -12.53
C LEU A 19 -33.85 34.05 -13.99
N THR A 20 -34.91 33.41 -14.48
CA THR A 20 -35.10 33.12 -15.90
C THR A 20 -35.67 34.35 -16.60
N THR A 21 -34.87 35.09 -17.37
CA THR A 21 -35.39 36.03 -18.37
C THR A 21 -34.74 35.79 -19.74
N PRO A 22 -35.52 35.65 -20.82
CA PRO A 22 -35.01 35.63 -22.18
C PRO A 22 -34.93 37.07 -22.69
N ALA A 23 -33.74 37.68 -22.64
CA ALA A 23 -33.47 38.95 -23.30
C ALA A 23 -32.54 38.70 -24.49
N SER A 24 -33.16 38.66 -25.67
CA SER A 24 -32.51 38.45 -26.96
C SER A 24 -31.43 39.52 -27.22
N ALA A 25 -30.26 39.05 -27.64
CA ALA A 25 -29.08 39.81 -28.11
C ALA A 25 -28.23 40.60 -27.09
N GLU A 26 -28.82 41.35 -26.15
CA GLU A 26 -28.03 42.15 -25.18
C GLU A 26 -27.41 41.27 -24.07
N GLY A 27 -28.13 40.24 -23.62
CA GLY A 27 -27.66 39.35 -22.55
C GLY A 27 -26.71 38.22 -22.99
N LYS A 28 -26.49 38.00 -24.29
CA LYS A 28 -25.68 36.85 -24.76
C LYS A 28 -24.18 37.04 -24.50
N ALA A 29 -23.67 38.24 -24.69
CA ALA A 29 -22.26 38.55 -24.41
C ALA A 29 -21.97 38.46 -22.91
N ASP A 30 -22.89 38.97 -22.08
CA ASP A 30 -22.76 38.89 -20.63
C ASP A 30 -22.92 37.47 -20.12
N ARG A 31 -23.82 36.67 -20.71
CA ARG A 31 -23.92 35.23 -20.45
C ARG A 31 -22.63 34.49 -20.80
N ALA A 32 -22.02 34.80 -21.94
CA ALA A 32 -20.75 34.18 -22.34
C ALA A 32 -19.62 34.55 -21.36
N ARG A 33 -19.53 35.82 -20.95
CA ARG A 33 -18.58 36.26 -19.91
C ARG A 33 -18.81 35.55 -18.59
N ALA A 34 -20.07 35.43 -18.16
CA ALA A 34 -20.42 34.72 -16.93
C ALA A 34 -20.06 33.23 -17.00
N ALA A 35 -20.31 32.57 -18.14
CA ALA A 35 -19.94 31.18 -18.37
C ALA A 35 -18.43 30.97 -18.34
N ILE A 36 -17.65 31.83 -19.01
CA ILE A 36 -16.18 31.78 -18.99
C ILE A 36 -15.63 32.02 -17.58
N ALA A 37 -16.21 32.98 -16.83
CA ALA A 37 -15.79 33.25 -15.45
C ALA A 37 -16.09 32.07 -14.50
N ALA A 38 -17.24 31.41 -14.67
CA ALA A 38 -17.56 30.20 -13.92
C ALA A 38 -16.60 29.05 -14.29
N ALA A 39 -16.34 28.86 -15.58
CA ALA A 39 -15.40 27.86 -16.08
C ALA A 39 -13.97 28.12 -15.57
N SER A 40 -13.51 29.38 -15.57
CA SER A 40 -12.17 29.73 -15.07
C SER A 40 -12.04 29.42 -13.59
N ALA A 41 -13.06 29.76 -12.79
CA ALA A 41 -13.06 29.43 -11.37
C ALA A 41 -12.99 27.91 -11.13
N LYS A 42 -13.70 27.11 -11.94
CA LYS A 42 -13.63 25.64 -11.88
C LYS A 42 -12.27 25.09 -12.32
N VAL A 43 -11.70 25.59 -13.40
CA VAL A 43 -10.36 25.20 -13.87
C VAL A 43 -9.30 25.56 -12.83
N ASP A 44 -9.39 26.73 -12.21
CA ASP A 44 -8.49 27.12 -11.12
C ASP A 44 -8.68 26.25 -9.87
N ALA A 45 -9.91 25.91 -9.51
CA ALA A 45 -10.19 24.95 -8.45
C ALA A 45 -9.61 23.57 -8.79
N ALA A 46 -9.80 23.08 -10.01
CA ALA A 46 -9.23 21.83 -10.49
C ALA A 46 -7.70 21.84 -10.48
N ASN A 47 -7.07 22.99 -10.80
CA ASN A 47 -5.62 23.17 -10.71
C ASN A 47 -5.15 23.14 -9.27
N LYS A 48 -5.81 23.84 -8.34
CA LYS A 48 -5.46 23.80 -6.91
C LYS A 48 -5.65 22.41 -6.31
N VAL A 49 -6.75 21.75 -6.66
CA VAL A 49 -7.07 20.40 -6.18
C VAL A 49 -6.14 19.36 -6.81
N GLY A 50 -5.71 19.53 -8.06
CA GLY A 50 -4.84 18.59 -8.79
C GLY A 50 -3.35 18.96 -8.81
N ALA A 51 -2.92 20.09 -8.22
CA ALA A 51 -1.50 20.49 -8.13
C ALA A 51 -0.63 19.48 -7.38
N THR A 52 -1.25 18.54 -6.66
CA THR A 52 -0.58 17.45 -5.94
C THR A 52 -0.72 16.09 -6.63
N GLY A 53 -1.30 15.99 -7.84
CA GLY A 53 -1.45 14.68 -8.49
C GLY A 53 -2.19 14.61 -9.84
N GLU A 54 -1.57 13.82 -10.72
CA GLU A 54 -2.13 12.72 -11.53
C GLU A 54 -3.26 12.91 -12.56
N VAL A 55 -3.78 14.12 -12.82
CA VAL A 55 -4.58 14.34 -14.05
C VAL A 55 -4.14 15.54 -14.92
N PRO A 56 -2.85 15.61 -15.34
CA PRO A 56 -2.37 16.71 -16.18
C PRO A 56 -3.12 16.85 -17.51
N HIS A 57 -3.60 15.72 -18.07
CA HIS A 57 -4.25 15.71 -19.36
C HIS A 57 -5.64 16.38 -19.35
N LEU A 58 -6.48 16.11 -18.34
CA LEU A 58 -7.80 16.77 -18.23
C LEU A 58 -7.65 18.25 -17.89
N GLN A 59 -6.69 18.61 -17.04
CA GLN A 59 -6.39 20.01 -16.72
C GLN A 59 -5.91 20.77 -17.96
N ALA A 60 -5.00 20.18 -18.76
CA ALA A 60 -4.53 20.78 -20.00
C ALA A 60 -5.65 20.96 -21.02
N GLN A 61 -6.54 19.97 -21.16
CA GLN A 61 -7.70 20.08 -22.04
C GLN A 61 -8.71 21.14 -21.57
N ALA A 62 -9.00 21.20 -20.27
CA ALA A 62 -9.90 22.20 -19.71
C ALA A 62 -9.33 23.62 -19.90
N ALA A 63 -8.03 23.80 -19.68
CA ALA A 63 -7.34 25.08 -19.93
C ALA A 63 -7.31 25.44 -21.42
N ALA A 64 -7.16 24.47 -22.32
CA ALA A 64 -7.21 24.70 -23.76
C ALA A 64 -8.62 25.13 -24.21
N ALA A 65 -9.66 24.41 -23.80
CA ALA A 65 -11.05 24.76 -24.10
C ALA A 65 -11.43 26.15 -23.56
N LEU A 66 -10.91 26.53 -22.39
CA LEU A 66 -11.13 27.87 -21.84
C LEU A 66 -10.47 28.98 -22.68
N ARG A 67 -9.27 28.73 -23.25
CA ARG A 67 -8.66 29.68 -24.18
C ARG A 67 -9.48 29.79 -25.47
N THR A 68 -9.95 28.67 -26.02
CA THR A 68 -10.82 28.69 -27.21
C THR A 68 -12.10 29.48 -26.95
N ALA A 69 -12.74 29.29 -25.80
CA ALA A 69 -13.92 30.05 -25.40
C ALA A 69 -13.65 31.57 -25.32
N GLN A 70 -12.49 31.97 -24.81
CA GLN A 70 -12.06 33.37 -24.77
C GLN A 70 -11.83 33.94 -26.18
N GLU A 71 -11.21 33.16 -27.06
CA GLU A 71 -10.99 33.53 -28.46
C GLU A 71 -12.32 33.67 -29.21
N ASP A 72 -13.26 32.75 -29.04
CA ASP A 72 -14.60 32.83 -29.64
C ASP A 72 -15.38 34.05 -29.15
N LEU A 73 -15.30 34.35 -27.85
CA LEU A 73 -15.92 35.56 -27.32
C LEU A 73 -15.30 36.82 -27.93
N SER A 74 -13.97 36.84 -28.12
CA SER A 74 -13.27 37.96 -28.75
C SER A 74 -13.62 38.13 -30.23
N ARG A 75 -13.93 37.02 -30.92
CA ARG A 75 -14.39 36.99 -32.33
C ARG A 75 -15.88 37.33 -32.48
N GLY A 76 -16.63 37.35 -31.38
CA GLY A 76 -18.07 37.64 -31.37
C GLY A 76 -18.96 36.39 -31.42
N ASP A 77 -18.37 35.19 -31.42
CA ASP A 77 -19.02 33.88 -31.50
C ASP A 77 -19.54 33.44 -30.12
N LYS A 78 -20.48 34.23 -29.57
CA LYS A 78 -20.95 34.09 -28.17
C LYS A 78 -21.52 32.71 -27.83
N GLU A 79 -22.22 32.07 -28.76
CA GLU A 79 -22.79 30.73 -28.54
C GLU A 79 -21.70 29.67 -28.49
N GLN A 80 -20.69 29.77 -29.37
CA GLN A 80 -19.54 28.87 -29.37
C GLN A 80 -18.71 29.05 -28.10
N ALA A 81 -18.49 30.31 -27.68
CA ALA A 81 -17.82 30.62 -26.42
C ALA A 81 -18.53 30.01 -25.21
N ILE A 82 -19.87 30.00 -25.19
CA ILE A 82 -20.66 29.35 -24.12
C ILE A 82 -20.49 27.83 -24.17
N ALA A 83 -20.56 27.22 -25.36
CA ALA A 83 -20.37 25.78 -25.52
C ALA A 83 -18.98 25.33 -25.04
N ASP A 84 -17.93 26.05 -25.44
CA ASP A 84 -16.55 25.75 -25.07
C ASP A 84 -16.28 25.99 -23.58
N ALA A 85 -16.89 27.03 -22.98
CA ALA A 85 -16.82 27.26 -21.53
C ALA A 85 -17.52 26.16 -20.72
N ASN A 86 -18.65 25.65 -21.20
CA ASN A 86 -19.34 24.52 -20.57
C ASN A 86 -18.51 23.24 -20.68
N HIS A 87 -17.91 22.97 -21.84
CA HIS A 87 -17.00 21.84 -22.04
C HIS A 87 -15.78 21.92 -21.11
N ALA A 88 -15.16 23.11 -20.98
CA ALA A 88 -14.09 23.34 -20.01
C ALA A 88 -14.53 23.07 -18.56
N SER A 89 -15.76 23.47 -18.21
CA SER A 89 -16.34 23.21 -16.88
C SER A 89 -16.54 21.72 -16.60
N GLU A 90 -17.04 20.97 -17.57
CA GLU A 90 -17.24 19.51 -17.46
C GLU A 90 -15.92 18.77 -17.29
N LEU A 91 -14.90 19.16 -18.06
CA LEU A 91 -13.55 18.61 -17.93
C LEU A 91 -12.96 18.91 -16.55
N ALA A 92 -13.16 20.12 -16.03
CA ALA A 92 -12.70 20.52 -14.70
C ALA A 92 -13.42 19.73 -13.59
N ASP A 93 -14.74 19.58 -13.68
CA ASP A 93 -15.53 18.79 -12.70
C ASP A 93 -15.11 17.31 -12.73
N THR A 94 -14.87 16.75 -13.92
CA THR A 94 -14.35 15.39 -14.09
C THR A 94 -12.96 15.24 -13.48
N ALA A 95 -12.07 16.21 -13.70
CA ALA A 95 -10.74 16.21 -13.08
C ALA A 95 -10.81 16.26 -11.55
N ILE A 96 -11.72 17.08 -10.99
CA ILE A 96 -11.94 17.15 -9.55
C ILE A 96 -12.47 15.82 -9.00
N GLY A 97 -13.52 15.26 -9.62
CA GLY A 97 -14.12 14.00 -9.18
C GLY A 97 -13.15 12.82 -9.24
N THR A 98 -12.38 12.71 -10.33
CA THR A 98 -11.36 11.67 -10.48
C THR A 98 -10.24 11.80 -9.45
N THR A 99 -9.80 13.04 -9.16
CA THR A 99 -8.79 13.30 -8.13
C THR A 99 -9.31 12.96 -6.73
N GLN A 100 -10.55 13.33 -6.38
CA GLN A 100 -11.15 12.98 -5.09
C GLN A 100 -11.29 11.48 -4.91
N LYS A 101 -11.77 10.77 -5.95
CA LYS A 101 -11.87 9.30 -5.93
C LYS A 101 -10.53 8.64 -5.66
N ARG A 102 -9.47 9.04 -6.38
CA ARG A 102 -8.13 8.49 -6.17
C ARG A 102 -7.58 8.77 -4.78
N ARG A 103 -7.74 9.99 -4.25
CA ARG A 103 -7.33 10.29 -2.87
C ARG A 103 -8.03 9.39 -1.85
N ALA A 104 -9.31 9.09 -2.05
CA ALA A 104 -10.03 8.17 -1.18
C ALA A 104 -9.49 6.73 -1.29
N GLU A 105 -9.19 6.27 -2.50
CA GLU A 105 -8.57 4.96 -2.77
C GLU A 105 -7.16 4.88 -2.15
N ASP A 106 -6.31 5.89 -2.33
CA ASP A 106 -4.97 5.96 -1.76
C ASP A 106 -5.02 5.96 -0.23
N HIS A 107 -5.93 6.72 0.37
CA HIS A 107 -6.15 6.71 1.80
C HIS A 107 -6.55 5.32 2.31
N ALA A 108 -7.48 4.64 1.62
CA ALA A 108 -7.86 3.28 1.94
C ALA A 108 -6.67 2.31 1.84
N ASN A 109 -5.83 2.44 0.81
CA ASN A 109 -4.63 1.64 0.63
C ASN A 109 -3.61 1.86 1.77
N VAL A 110 -3.39 3.10 2.18
CA VAL A 110 -2.50 3.44 3.31
C VAL A 110 -3.01 2.85 4.61
N VAL A 111 -4.31 2.96 4.88
CA VAL A 111 -4.93 2.36 6.09
C VAL A 111 -4.79 0.85 6.06
N ASN A 112 -5.09 0.20 4.93
CA ASN A 112 -4.95 -1.25 4.79
C ASN A 112 -3.50 -1.70 4.99
N ALA A 113 -2.53 -1.00 4.39
CA ALA A 113 -1.12 -1.28 4.58
C ALA A 113 -0.69 -1.14 6.05
N ALA A 114 -1.18 -0.11 6.75
CA ALA A 114 -0.92 0.07 8.17
C ALA A 114 -1.52 -1.05 9.03
N VAL A 115 -2.74 -1.50 8.73
CA VAL A 115 -3.38 -2.64 9.41
C VAL A 115 -2.59 -3.93 9.18
N SER A 116 -2.20 -4.22 7.94
CA SER A 116 -1.36 -5.40 7.63
C SER A 116 -0.02 -5.35 8.35
N ALA A 117 0.66 -4.20 8.34
CA ALA A 117 1.91 -4.03 9.07
C ALA A 117 1.76 -4.26 10.59
N GLN A 118 0.64 -3.79 11.18
CA GLN A 118 0.34 -4.02 12.59
C GLN A 118 0.11 -5.50 12.91
N GLN A 119 -0.57 -6.23 12.02
CA GLN A 119 -0.79 -7.67 12.17
C GLN A 119 0.52 -8.45 12.06
N ASP A 120 1.36 -8.10 11.11
CA ASP A 120 2.68 -8.73 10.92
C ASP A 120 3.58 -8.51 12.14
N ALA A 121 3.57 -7.28 12.70
CA ALA A 121 4.30 -6.97 13.92
C ALA A 121 3.80 -7.79 15.12
N ALA A 122 2.48 -7.90 15.29
CA ALA A 122 1.90 -8.72 16.36
C ALA A 122 2.26 -10.21 16.22
N ALA A 123 2.22 -10.75 15.00
CA ALA A 123 2.61 -12.13 14.72
C ALA A 123 4.11 -12.37 14.92
N ALA A 124 4.97 -11.38 14.61
CA ALA A 124 6.39 -11.44 14.91
C ALA A 124 6.66 -11.46 16.42
N ASN A 125 5.98 -10.61 17.19
CA ASN A 125 6.13 -10.57 18.64
C ASN A 125 5.69 -11.88 19.30
N ALA A 126 4.56 -12.46 18.90
CA ALA A 126 4.11 -13.76 19.42
C ALA A 126 5.13 -14.90 19.14
N ARG A 127 5.78 -14.87 17.96
CA ARG A 127 6.86 -15.82 17.64
C ARG A 127 8.12 -15.58 18.48
N ALA A 128 8.45 -14.33 18.78
CA ALA A 128 9.55 -14.01 19.67
C ALA A 128 9.29 -14.50 21.11
N ASP A 129 8.09 -14.26 21.65
CA ASP A 129 7.71 -14.69 23.00
C ASP A 129 7.76 -16.22 23.14
N SER A 130 7.21 -16.95 22.15
CA SER A 130 7.27 -18.42 22.12
C SER A 130 8.71 -18.95 22.00
N ALA A 131 9.56 -18.32 21.20
CA ALA A 131 10.98 -18.68 21.11
C ALA A 131 11.72 -18.43 22.44
N GLN A 132 11.40 -17.33 23.14
CA GLN A 132 11.97 -17.04 24.47
C GLN A 132 11.54 -18.09 25.50
N GLN A 133 10.27 -18.49 25.51
CA GLN A 133 9.77 -19.54 26.39
C GLN A 133 10.45 -20.90 26.11
N ALA A 134 10.58 -21.28 24.83
CA ALA A 134 11.27 -22.50 24.44
C ALA A 134 12.76 -22.49 24.84
N ALA A 135 13.44 -21.35 24.69
CA ALA A 135 14.83 -21.17 25.10
C ALA A 135 14.98 -21.29 26.63
N ALA A 136 14.06 -20.70 27.41
CA ALA A 136 14.05 -20.81 28.86
C ALA A 136 13.83 -22.26 29.33
N ALA A 137 12.89 -22.99 28.69
CA ALA A 137 12.65 -24.40 28.97
C ALA A 137 13.88 -25.26 28.67
N ALA A 138 14.49 -25.08 27.49
CA ALA A 138 15.70 -25.81 27.11
C ALA A 138 16.88 -25.51 28.04
N ALA A 139 17.01 -24.27 28.54
CA ALA A 139 18.02 -23.93 29.53
C ALA A 139 17.78 -24.63 30.89
N ALA A 140 16.53 -24.75 31.32
CA ALA A 140 16.16 -25.48 32.54
C ALA A 140 16.43 -26.99 32.40
N ASP A 141 16.09 -27.57 31.26
CA ASP A 141 16.37 -28.98 30.96
C ASP A 141 17.88 -29.26 30.93
N ALA A 142 18.66 -28.37 30.30
CA ALA A 142 20.12 -28.47 30.29
C ALA A 142 20.74 -28.34 31.68
N ALA A 143 20.19 -27.47 32.54
CA ALA A 143 20.62 -27.35 33.94
C ALA A 143 20.33 -28.64 34.72
N THR A 144 19.15 -29.23 34.51
CA THR A 144 18.74 -30.51 35.14
C THR A 144 19.66 -31.66 34.71
N ALA A 145 19.97 -31.75 33.42
CA ALA A 145 20.89 -32.76 32.90
C ALA A 145 22.31 -32.64 33.51
N ARG A 146 22.79 -31.41 33.74
CA ARG A 146 24.09 -31.17 34.40
C ARG A 146 24.08 -31.48 35.90
N ALA A 147 22.96 -31.29 36.58
CA ALA A 147 22.81 -31.56 38.01
C ALA A 147 22.65 -33.05 38.33
N THR A 148 22.41 -33.90 37.31
CA THR A 148 22.26 -35.34 37.50
C THR A 148 23.65 -35.95 37.75
N PRO A 149 23.94 -36.51 38.94
CA PRO A 149 25.24 -37.10 39.23
C PRO A 149 25.55 -38.22 38.24
N PRO A 150 26.80 -38.37 37.76
CA PRO A 150 27.16 -39.50 36.93
C PRO A 150 26.88 -40.77 37.73
N VAL A 151 25.96 -41.59 37.23
CA VAL A 151 25.78 -42.96 37.71
C VAL A 151 27.06 -43.70 37.31
N VAL A 152 27.99 -43.81 38.25
CA VAL A 152 29.13 -44.70 38.13
C VAL A 152 28.55 -46.11 38.18
N VAL A 153 28.22 -46.65 37.01
CA VAL A 153 27.99 -48.08 36.88
C VAL A 153 29.35 -48.69 37.19
N ALA A 154 29.48 -49.31 38.37
CA ALA A 154 30.65 -50.11 38.68
C ALA A 154 30.76 -51.17 37.58
N GLN A 155 31.76 -51.00 36.71
CA GLN A 155 32.05 -51.94 35.65
C GLN A 155 32.51 -53.23 36.33
N ALA A 156 31.57 -54.17 36.53
CA ALA A 156 31.95 -55.56 36.65
C ALA A 156 32.67 -55.90 35.34
N ALA A 157 33.96 -56.21 35.40
CA ALA A 157 34.66 -56.82 34.28
C ALA A 157 33.97 -58.15 33.97
N PRO A 158 33.38 -58.30 32.77
CA PRO A 158 33.92 -59.30 31.86
C PRO A 158 33.78 -58.97 30.35
N LEU A 159 34.85 -59.26 29.61
CA LEU A 159 34.98 -59.38 28.14
C LEU A 159 34.71 -58.14 27.26
N PRO A 160 35.56 -57.84 26.26
CA PRO A 160 35.42 -56.64 25.43
C PRO A 160 34.17 -56.73 24.53
N PRO A 161 33.17 -55.84 24.66
CA PRO A 161 32.09 -55.73 23.70
C PRO A 161 32.51 -54.76 22.59
N THR A 162 32.56 -55.26 21.35
CA THR A 162 32.67 -54.42 20.16
C THR A 162 31.35 -53.66 19.97
N THR A 163 31.31 -52.37 20.34
CA THR A 163 30.13 -51.53 20.11
C THR A 163 30.28 -50.74 18.81
N THR A 164 29.40 -51.02 17.85
CA THR A 164 29.30 -50.24 16.60
C THR A 164 28.25 -49.15 16.82
N VAL A 165 28.67 -47.92 17.06
CA VAL A 165 27.76 -46.77 17.16
C VAL A 165 27.58 -46.17 15.77
N THR A 166 26.37 -46.27 15.22
CA THR A 166 25.98 -45.58 13.99
C THR A 166 25.20 -44.33 14.37
N THR A 167 25.79 -43.15 14.20
CA THR A 167 25.10 -41.87 14.34
C THR A 167 24.81 -41.28 12.96
N GLU A 168 23.54 -41.29 12.57
CA GLU A 168 23.07 -40.54 11.40
C GLU A 168 22.77 -39.10 11.81
N THR A 169 23.46 -38.13 11.22
CA THR A 169 23.16 -36.70 11.39
C THR A 169 22.68 -36.13 10.07
N THR A 170 21.40 -35.77 10.00
CA THR A 170 20.81 -35.13 8.82
C THR A 170 20.99 -33.62 8.93
N LYS A 171 21.83 -33.03 8.09
CA LYS A 171 21.98 -31.57 7.99
C LYS A 171 21.14 -31.07 6.80
N GLN A 172 20.05 -30.37 7.10
CA GLN A 172 19.22 -29.73 6.08
C GLN A 172 19.76 -28.31 5.85
N ALA A 173 20.41 -28.06 4.71
CA ALA A 173 20.89 -26.74 4.33
C ALA A 173 19.90 -26.12 3.32
N THR A 174 19.17 -25.09 3.74
CA THR A 174 18.39 -24.25 2.83
C THR A 174 19.34 -23.22 2.21
N SER A 175 19.68 -23.39 0.94
CA SER A 175 20.47 -22.37 0.21
C SER A 175 19.59 -21.16 -0.10
N ALA A 176 20.07 -19.96 0.26
CA ALA A 176 19.38 -18.70 -0.02
C ALA A 176 19.57 -18.30 -1.50
N PRO A 177 18.58 -17.69 -2.18
CA PRO A 177 18.73 -17.26 -3.56
C PRO A 177 19.67 -16.05 -3.65
N THR A 178 20.74 -16.17 -4.44
CA THR A 178 21.53 -15.02 -4.90
C THR A 178 20.83 -14.39 -6.09
N THR A 179 20.32 -13.17 -5.94
CA THR A 179 19.83 -12.38 -7.07
C THR A 179 20.98 -11.52 -7.63
N THR A 180 21.47 -11.86 -8.81
CA THR A 180 22.24 -10.92 -9.65
C THR A 180 21.25 -10.17 -10.54
N VAL A 181 21.27 -8.85 -10.47
CA VAL A 181 20.35 -7.96 -11.20
C VAL A 181 20.81 -7.81 -12.64
N HIS A 182 20.03 -8.31 -13.61
CA HIS A 182 20.05 -7.81 -14.98
C HIS A 182 18.64 -7.72 -15.58
N ARG A 183 18.52 -6.75 -16.48
CA ARG A 183 17.35 -6.13 -17.13
C ARG A 183 16.13 -7.02 -17.39
N VAL A 184 14.96 -6.44 -17.14
CA VAL A 184 13.60 -7.02 -17.18
C VAL A 184 13.27 -7.75 -18.49
N VAL A 185 13.09 -9.07 -18.40
CA VAL A 185 12.19 -9.89 -19.24
C VAL A 185 11.50 -10.88 -18.29
N HIS A 186 10.17 -11.02 -18.42
CA HIS A 186 9.38 -11.92 -17.57
C HIS A 186 9.82 -13.37 -17.77
N HIS A 187 10.42 -13.97 -16.75
CA HIS A 187 10.73 -15.39 -16.72
C HIS A 187 9.87 -16.11 -15.69
N HIS A 188 9.14 -17.12 -16.16
CA HIS A 188 8.42 -18.07 -15.33
C HIS A 188 9.40 -18.74 -14.34
N ARG A 189 9.02 -18.78 -13.05
CA ARG A 189 9.83 -19.37 -11.98
C ARG A 189 10.02 -20.87 -12.24
N ALA A 190 11.23 -21.28 -12.60
CA ALA A 190 11.61 -22.69 -12.61
C ALA A 190 11.65 -23.22 -11.16
N ARG A 191 10.92 -24.32 -10.90
CA ARG A 191 11.02 -25.09 -9.65
C ARG A 191 12.43 -25.69 -9.57
N SER A 192 13.19 -25.35 -8.53
CA SER A 192 14.44 -26.04 -8.21
C SER A 192 14.14 -27.39 -7.56
N HIS A 193 14.89 -28.42 -7.95
CA HIS A 193 14.87 -29.73 -7.31
C HIS A 193 15.91 -29.77 -6.18
N ALA A 194 15.54 -30.35 -5.04
CA ALA A 194 16.45 -30.59 -3.93
C ALA A 194 17.40 -31.75 -4.28
N VAL A 195 18.71 -31.48 -4.34
CA VAL A 195 19.74 -32.52 -4.40
C VAL A 195 20.06 -32.95 -2.98
N THR A 196 19.95 -34.25 -2.70
CA THR A 196 20.34 -34.83 -1.40
C THR A 196 21.66 -35.58 -1.60
N GLU A 197 22.76 -35.02 -1.09
CA GLU A 197 24.02 -35.76 -1.00
C GLU A 197 24.08 -36.53 0.32
N ARG A 198 24.44 -37.82 0.23
CA ARG A 198 24.55 -38.73 1.36
C ARG A 198 26.02 -39.08 1.58
N THR A 199 26.61 -38.59 2.65
CA THR A 199 27.97 -38.95 3.05
C THR A 199 27.91 -39.95 4.21
N LYS A 200 28.45 -41.14 4.00
CA LYS A 200 28.58 -42.19 5.02
C LYS A 200 30.02 -42.20 5.51
N THR A 201 30.24 -41.87 6.78
CA THR A 201 31.54 -42.00 7.43
C THR A 201 31.48 -43.12 8.46
N THR A 202 32.34 -44.12 8.32
CA THR A 202 32.49 -45.21 9.29
C THR A 202 33.80 -44.98 10.03
N VAL A 203 33.73 -44.83 11.35
CA VAL A 203 34.91 -44.75 12.23
C VAL A 203 34.95 -46.02 13.06
N THR A 204 36.04 -46.78 12.91
CA THR A 204 36.33 -47.94 13.74
C THR A 204 37.43 -47.54 14.70
N THR A 205 37.12 -47.52 16.00
CA THR A 205 38.14 -47.30 17.03
C THR A 205 38.32 -48.59 17.81
N THR A 206 39.54 -49.14 17.76
CA THR A 206 39.96 -50.23 18.63
C THR A 206 40.63 -49.61 19.85
N PRO A 207 40.13 -49.83 21.08
CA PRO A 207 40.82 -49.36 22.27
C PRO A 207 42.09 -50.18 22.50
N ASN A 208 43.22 -49.50 22.76
CA ASN A 208 44.42 -50.11 23.34
C ASN A 208 44.23 -50.33 24.83
#